data_AF-A0A9D5UW18-F1
#
_entry.id   AF-A0A9D5UW18-F1
#
_cell.length_a   1.000
_cell.length_b   1.000
_cell.length_c   1.000
_cell.angle_alpha   90.00
_cell.angle_beta   90.00
_cell.angle_gamma   90.00
#
_symmetry.space_group_name_H-M   'P 1'
#
loop_
_entity.id
_entity.type
_entity.pdbx_description
1 polymer ?
#
loop_
_entity_poly.entity_id
_entity_poly.type
_entity_poly.pdbx_seq_one_letter_code
_entity_poly.pdbx_strand_id
1 'polypeptide(L)'
;MVTSLLTKTLSAPSSLFPLGLFKSRDMYHDISGKLPEMVFIDPSLPDYAHIVANMKPDTLIHPLDPEQDSLQQIRTILEKSDPVSAVHVYSQAGQFTFY
;
A
#
# COMPACT_ATOMS: atom_id res chain seq x y z
N MET A 1 -41.61 -22.86 -51.32
CA MET A 1 -41.92 -23.54 -50.05
C MET A 1 -42.34 -22.48 -49.04
N VAL A 2 -43.41 -22.74 -48.28
CA VAL A 2 -44.18 -21.78 -47.48
C VAL A 2 -43.85 -21.96 -45.98
N THR A 3 -43.96 -20.88 -45.21
CA THR A 3 -44.34 -20.78 -43.77
C THR A 3 -43.27 -20.96 -42.68
N SER A 4 -43.02 -19.89 -41.90
CA SER A 4 -43.54 -19.68 -40.52
C SER A 4 -42.72 -18.55 -39.83
N LEU A 5 -43.24 -17.33 -39.65
CA LEU A 5 -44.06 -16.84 -38.53
C LEU A 5 -43.46 -17.07 -37.13
N LEU A 6 -42.94 -16.00 -36.52
CA LEU A 6 -43.26 -15.58 -35.15
C LEU A 6 -42.83 -14.12 -34.88
N THR A 7 -43.84 -13.25 -34.93
CA THR A 7 -43.99 -11.98 -34.22
C THR A 7 -43.52 -12.03 -32.76
N LYS A 8 -42.92 -10.95 -32.23
CA LYS A 8 -43.57 -10.01 -31.29
C LYS A 8 -42.62 -8.90 -30.81
N THR A 9 -43.05 -7.67 -31.01
CA THR A 9 -42.58 -6.43 -30.38
C THR A 9 -42.82 -6.42 -28.87
N LEU A 10 -41.88 -5.89 -28.08
CA LEU A 10 -42.12 -5.40 -26.71
C LEU A 10 -41.02 -4.36 -26.40
N SER A 11 -41.29 -3.07 -26.64
CA SER A 11 -41.66 -2.09 -25.60
C SER A 11 -40.71 -2.08 -24.41
N ALA A 12 -39.86 -1.05 -24.34
CA ALA A 12 -39.02 -0.74 -23.19
C ALA A 12 -39.87 -0.47 -21.94
N PRO A 13 -39.28 -0.66 -20.75
CA PRO A 13 -39.48 0.32 -19.69
C PRO A 13 -38.15 0.88 -19.20
N SER A 14 -38.12 2.19 -19.16
CA SER A 14 -37.22 3.06 -18.41
C SER A 14 -36.93 2.57 -16.99
N SER A 15 -35.67 2.24 -16.71
CA SER A 15 -35.02 2.55 -15.43
C SER A 15 -33.84 3.49 -15.77
N LEU A 16 -33.87 4.80 -15.48
CA LEU A 16 -33.98 5.40 -14.15
C LEU A 16 -33.18 4.60 -13.12
N PHE A 17 -31.90 4.38 -13.43
CA PHE A 17 -30.90 4.26 -12.38
C PHE A 17 -30.88 5.61 -11.66
N PRO A 18 -31.27 5.67 -10.38
CA PRO A 18 -31.13 6.89 -9.61
C PRO A 18 -29.65 7.26 -9.61
N LEU A 19 -29.38 8.57 -9.66
CA LEU A 19 -28.12 9.21 -9.26
C LEU A 19 -27.85 8.88 -7.79
N GLY A 20 -27.58 7.61 -7.51
CA GLY A 20 -27.07 7.10 -6.26
C GLY A 20 -25.59 7.39 -6.25
N LEU A 21 -25.27 8.64 -5.94
CA LEU A 21 -24.17 9.02 -5.06
C LEU A 21 -23.12 7.91 -4.97
N PHE A 22 -22.26 7.79 -6.00
CA PHE A 22 -21.00 7.10 -5.83
C PHE A 22 -20.29 7.88 -4.73
N LYS A 23 -20.44 7.42 -3.49
CA LYS A 23 -19.56 7.76 -2.40
C LYS A 23 -18.20 7.22 -2.82
N SER A 24 -17.46 7.99 -3.60
CA SER A 24 -16.01 7.90 -3.77
C SER A 24 -15.29 8.25 -2.45
N ARG A 25 -15.88 7.87 -1.31
CA ARG A 25 -15.54 8.27 0.05
C ARG A 25 -15.17 7.09 0.94
N ASP A 26 -15.10 5.88 0.40
CA ASP A 26 -14.26 4.82 0.99
C ASP A 26 -12.79 4.96 0.54
N MET A 27 -12.50 5.94 -0.32
CA MET A 27 -11.15 6.36 -0.72
C MET A 27 -10.63 7.50 0.16
N TYR A 28 -11.06 7.54 1.42
CA TYR A 28 -10.23 8.15 2.46
C TYR A 28 -9.26 7.06 2.90
N HIS A 29 -8.05 7.07 2.30
CA HIS A 29 -6.85 6.69 3.05
C HIS A 29 -7.03 7.27 4.45
N ASP A 30 -6.81 6.47 5.47
CA ASP A 30 -6.88 6.91 6.85
C ASP A 30 -6.21 8.28 7.01
N ILE A 31 -7.04 9.34 7.10
CA ILE A 31 -6.60 10.70 7.44
C ILE A 31 -6.63 10.89 8.95
N SER A 32 -6.65 9.81 9.75
CA SER A 32 -5.96 9.92 11.02
C SER A 32 -4.58 10.44 10.66
N GLY A 33 -4.17 11.57 11.22
CA GLY A 33 -2.88 12.21 10.91
C GLY A 33 -1.70 11.38 11.44
N LYS A 34 -1.72 10.06 11.22
CA LYS A 34 -0.75 9.12 11.66
C LYS A 34 0.33 9.06 10.60
N LEU A 35 1.50 9.59 10.96
CA LEU A 35 2.67 9.54 10.12
C LEU A 35 3.00 8.06 9.81
N PRO A 36 3.46 7.75 8.58
CA PRO A 36 3.81 6.38 8.21
C PRO A 36 4.98 5.87 9.07
N GLU A 37 5.08 4.55 9.23
CA GLU A 37 6.24 3.91 9.86
C GLU A 37 7.30 3.67 8.78
N MET A 38 8.58 3.88 9.10
CA MET A 38 9.69 3.59 8.20
C MET A 38 10.53 2.45 8.74
N VAL A 39 10.91 1.52 7.86
CA VAL A 39 11.70 0.35 8.20
C VAL A 39 12.91 0.27 7.29
N PHE A 40 14.09 0.27 7.90
CA PHE A 40 15.35 -0.08 7.27
C PHE A 40 15.64 -1.55 7.54
N ILE A 41 16.00 -2.31 6.52
CA ILE A 41 16.23 -3.74 6.67
C ILE A 41 17.41 -4.22 5.82
N ASP A 42 18.33 -4.96 6.45
CA ASP A 42 19.41 -5.65 5.76
C ASP A 42 18.86 -6.85 4.97
N PRO A 43 18.98 -6.88 3.63
CA PRO A 43 18.49 -7.97 2.80
C PRO A 43 19.24 -9.29 3.03
N SER A 44 20.39 -9.27 3.68
CA SER A 44 21.20 -10.44 4.01
C SER A 44 20.65 -11.22 5.21
N LEU A 45 19.62 -10.70 5.89
CA LEU A 45 19.00 -11.39 7.02
C LEU A 45 18.30 -12.68 6.55
N PRO A 46 18.55 -13.82 7.21
CA PRO A 46 17.92 -15.10 6.84
C PRO A 46 16.39 -15.05 6.81
N ASP A 47 15.80 -14.18 7.64
CA ASP A 47 14.35 -14.06 7.83
C ASP A 47 13.74 -12.84 7.12
N TYR A 48 14.49 -12.20 6.21
CA TYR A 48 14.07 -10.99 5.49
C TYR A 48 12.64 -11.10 4.93
N ALA A 49 12.36 -12.21 4.23
CA ALA A 49 11.07 -12.42 3.58
C ALA A 49 9.90 -12.47 4.57
N HIS A 50 10.10 -13.09 5.74
CA HIS A 50 9.08 -13.17 6.79
C HIS A 50 8.89 -11.82 7.50
N ILE A 51 9.98 -11.06 7.70
CA ILE A 51 9.91 -9.73 8.29
C ILE A 51 9.11 -8.79 7.38
N VAL A 52 9.41 -8.77 6.08
CA VAL A 52 8.70 -7.96 5.08
C VAL A 52 7.24 -8.39 4.94
N ALA A 53 6.95 -9.70 4.93
CA ALA A 53 5.59 -10.22 4.80
C ALA A 53 4.65 -9.84 5.96
N ASN A 54 5.21 -9.52 7.14
CA ASN A 54 4.46 -9.16 8.33
C ASN A 54 4.39 -7.64 8.59
N MET A 55 4.91 -6.81 7.68
CA MET A 55 4.82 -5.36 7.83
C MET A 55 3.41 -4.87 7.55
N LYS A 56 3.03 -3.75 8.19
CA LYS A 56 1.73 -3.15 7.97
C LYS A 56 1.64 -2.63 6.52
N PRO A 57 0.47 -2.74 5.86
CA PRO A 57 0.21 -1.90 4.70
C PRO A 57 0.37 -0.44 5.15
N ASP A 58 1.14 0.36 4.40
CA ASP A 58 1.57 1.74 4.70
C ASP A 58 2.92 1.91 5.41
N THR A 59 3.65 0.82 5.67
CA THR A 59 5.05 0.90 6.10
C THR A 59 5.97 1.19 4.91
N LEU A 60 6.85 2.20 5.04
CA LEU A 60 7.90 2.52 4.07
C LEU A 60 9.11 1.63 4.30
N ILE A 61 9.39 0.71 3.38
CA ILE A 61 10.49 -0.25 3.51
C ILE A 61 11.68 0.21 2.66
N HIS A 62 12.84 0.33 3.30
CA HIS A 62 14.11 0.67 2.68
C HIS A 62 15.13 -0.44 2.92
N PRO A 63 15.38 -1.30 1.92
CA PRO A 63 16.48 -2.25 1.99
C PRO A 63 17.82 -1.51 2.09
N LEU A 64 18.65 -1.90 3.04
CA LEU A 64 20.00 -1.36 3.18
C LEU A 64 20.93 -1.97 2.13
N ASP A 65 21.82 -1.16 1.59
CA ASP A 65 22.85 -1.62 0.66
C ASP A 65 24.05 -2.12 1.48
N PRO A 66 24.40 -3.42 1.42
CA PRO A 66 25.52 -3.96 2.19
C PRO A 66 26.89 -3.42 1.74
N GLU A 67 26.98 -2.83 0.55
CA GLU A 67 28.23 -2.20 0.07
C GLU A 67 28.40 -0.76 0.57
N GLN A 68 27.41 -0.22 1.28
CA GLN A 68 27.42 1.15 1.81
C GLN A 68 27.41 1.18 3.34
N ASP A 69 27.90 2.29 3.90
CA ASP A 69 27.73 2.55 5.33
C ASP A 69 26.24 2.74 5.64
N SER A 70 25.69 1.80 6.40
CA SER A 70 24.25 1.77 6.71
C SER A 70 23.79 3.00 7.50
N LEU A 71 24.62 3.56 8.39
CA LEU A 71 24.26 4.75 9.15
C LEU A 71 24.19 5.97 8.25
N GLN A 72 25.14 6.10 7.32
CA GLN A 72 25.14 7.18 6.34
C GLN A 72 23.94 7.07 5.39
N GLN A 73 23.59 5.85 4.98
CA GLN A 73 22.42 5.58 4.14
C GLN A 73 21.12 5.95 4.85
N ILE A 74 20.92 5.46 6.09
CA ILE A 74 19.75 5.77 6.93
C ILE A 74 19.61 7.29 7.09
N ARG A 75 20.70 7.98 7.44
CA ARG A 75 20.71 9.44 7.60
C ARG A 75 20.29 10.15 6.33
N THR A 76 20.85 9.74 5.18
CA THR A 76 20.53 10.35 3.89
C THR A 76 19.06 10.15 3.49
N ILE A 77 18.49 8.99 3.82
CA ILE A 77 17.09 8.70 3.55
C ILE A 77 16.19 9.52 4.49
N LEU A 78 16.49 9.56 5.79
CA LEU A 78 15.74 10.35 6.76
C LEU A 78 15.76 11.86 6.46
N GLU A 79 16.90 12.40 6.02
CA GLU A 79 17.02 13.83 5.64
C GLU A 79 16.17 14.20 4.41
N LYS A 80 15.82 13.23 3.57
CA LYS A 80 15.04 13.43 2.33
C LYS A 80 13.58 12.97 2.43
N SER A 81 13.21 12.34 3.53
CA SER A 81 11.89 11.75 3.71
C SER A 81 10.94 12.71 4.43
N ASP A 82 9.65 12.53 4.17
CA ASP A 82 8.62 13.17 4.97
C ASP A 82 8.67 12.68 6.43
N PRO A 83 8.10 13.43 7.39
CA PRO A 83 8.02 12.98 8.78
C PRO A 83 7.36 11.60 8.91
N VAL A 84 7.93 10.76 9.76
CA VAL A 84 7.47 9.39 10.04
C VAL A 84 7.13 9.24 11.52
N SER A 85 6.26 8.29 11.87
CA SER A 85 5.85 8.07 13.27
C SER A 85 6.83 7.20 14.05
N ALA A 86 7.57 6.34 13.34
CA ALA A 86 8.59 5.49 13.92
C ALA A 86 9.61 5.10 12.84
N VAL A 87 10.83 4.83 13.28
CA VAL A 87 11.89 4.24 12.47
C VAL A 87 12.30 2.91 13.09
N HIS A 88 12.19 1.83 12.33
CA HIS A 88 12.70 0.52 12.71
C HIS A 88 13.93 0.19 11.87
N VAL A 89 14.94 -0.43 12.48
CA VAL A 89 16.14 -0.89 11.78
C VAL A 89 16.34 -2.37 12.10
N TYR A 90 16.42 -3.20 11.06
CA TYR A 90 16.74 -4.62 11.14
C TYR A 90 18.09 -4.84 10.46
N SER A 91 19.10 -5.26 11.21
CA SER A 91 20.42 -5.58 10.67
C SER A 91 20.99 -6.83 11.33
N GLN A 92 22.14 -7.31 10.86
CA GLN A 92 22.86 -8.41 11.53
C GLN A 92 23.21 -8.10 12.99
N ALA A 93 23.34 -6.81 13.35
CA ALA A 93 23.62 -6.39 14.72
C ALA A 93 22.39 -6.47 15.64
N GLY A 94 21.17 -6.58 15.08
CA GLY A 94 19.93 -6.69 15.82
C GLY A 94 18.81 -5.79 15.30
N GLN A 95 17.76 -5.64 16.11
CA GLN A 95 16.61 -4.77 15.84
C GLN A 95 16.65 -3.53 16.73
N PHE A 96 16.47 -2.35 16.13
CA PHE A 96 16.38 -1.07 16.82
C PHE A 96 15.09 -0.35 16.42
N THR A 97 14.53 0.46 17.32
CA THR A 97 13.31 1.24 17.06
C THR A 97 13.39 2.61 17.70
N PHE A 98 13.04 3.64 16.94
CA PHE A 98 13.05 5.05 17.32
C PHE A 98 11.65 5.66 17.08
N TYR A 99 11.24 6.62 17.92
CA TYR A 99 9.96 7.32 17.87
C TYR A 99 10.18 8.83 17.79
#